data_AF-A0A2B7Z5F1-F1
#
_entry.id   AF-A0A2B7Z5F1-F1
#
_cell.length_a   1.000
_cell.length_b   1.000
_cell.length_c   1.000
_cell.angle_alpha   90.00
_cell.angle_beta   90.00
_cell.angle_gamma   90.00
#
_symmetry.space_group_name_H-M   'P 1'
#
loop_
_entity.id
_entity.type
_entity.pdbx_description
1 polymer ?
#
loop_
_entity_poly.entity_id
_entity_poly.type
_entity_poly.pdbx_seq_one_letter_code
_entity_poly.pdbx_strand_id
1 'polypeptide(L)'
;MASSSTGVSKPSLDYNMDPKPDITAVANHLEVAGHSPSTVNGKSLLEEETAAEIREKLAWSRIRHQLREPFAEFFGVFILVLFGDGSVAQVVLGKGEKGDYQSITWGWGLGVMLGVYTAGLSGAHINPAVTLANCIFRKFPWRKFPTYAFAQSLGGFCASGIVYANYKSAIDVFEGGVGIRTVGLETSSAGIFCTYPAPFMTTTGQFFSEFIASAILMFCIFALLDNGNMGAGNLTPLGLFFVIFGIGACFGWETGYAINFARDFGPRLMSYFLGYGSGVWSAGGYYFWVPMVAPFIGCVFGGFLYDVFIYTGDSPINTPFMGLKRLIRPTPTVWSNTKTETYA
;
A
#
# COMPACT_ATOMS: atom_id res chain seq x y z
N MET A 1 22.77 10.82 -64.85
CA MET A 1 23.96 11.64 -65.18
C MET A 1 24.04 12.78 -64.17
N ALA A 2 25.23 13.00 -63.58
CA ALA A 2 25.72 14.20 -62.86
C ALA A 2 24.84 14.80 -61.74
N SER A 3 25.15 14.63 -60.46
CA SER A 3 26.13 15.37 -59.62
C SER A 3 25.84 16.87 -59.41
N SER A 4 25.57 17.28 -58.17
CA SER A 4 26.48 18.18 -57.43
C SER A 4 25.93 18.54 -56.04
N SER A 5 26.85 18.52 -55.09
CA SER A 5 26.75 18.87 -53.67
C SER A 5 26.66 20.38 -53.43
N THR A 6 25.99 20.80 -52.35
CA THR A 6 26.50 21.86 -51.47
C THR A 6 26.00 21.62 -50.04
N GLY A 7 26.94 21.59 -49.09
CA GLY A 7 26.68 21.45 -47.66
C GLY A 7 26.51 22.81 -46.98
N VAL A 8 25.75 22.83 -45.89
CA VAL A 8 25.73 23.92 -44.91
C VAL A 8 25.71 23.31 -43.52
N SER A 9 26.71 23.66 -42.72
CA SER A 9 26.95 23.26 -41.33
C SER A 9 26.01 24.00 -40.36
N LYS A 10 25.50 23.28 -39.34
CA LYS A 10 24.82 23.88 -38.18
C LYS A 10 25.76 23.88 -36.96
N PRO A 11 25.74 24.93 -36.12
CA PRO A 11 26.63 25.07 -34.97
C PRO A 11 26.16 24.22 -33.77
N SER A 12 27.13 23.65 -33.04
CA SER A 12 26.97 22.97 -31.75
C SER A 12 26.84 23.99 -30.62
N LEU A 13 25.80 23.85 -29.79
CA LEU A 13 25.67 24.57 -28.52
C LEU A 13 26.39 23.78 -27.43
N ASP A 14 27.52 24.30 -26.97
CA ASP A 14 28.22 23.82 -25.77
C ASP A 14 27.42 24.22 -24.51
N TYR A 15 26.91 23.21 -23.79
CA TYR A 15 26.42 23.39 -22.43
C TYR A 15 27.61 23.37 -21.48
N ASN A 16 27.94 24.53 -20.94
CA ASN A 16 28.94 24.72 -19.90
C ASN A 16 28.45 24.03 -18.61
N MET A 17 29.06 22.90 -18.23
CA MET A 17 28.86 22.29 -16.92
C MET A 17 29.72 23.03 -15.89
N ASP A 18 29.12 23.40 -14.75
CA ASP A 18 29.84 23.90 -13.58
C ASP A 18 31.01 22.95 -13.21
N PRO A 19 32.15 23.47 -12.74
CA PRO A 19 33.29 22.64 -12.42
C PRO A 19 32.95 21.68 -11.27
N LYS A 20 33.27 20.39 -11.47
CA LYS A 20 33.26 19.38 -10.40
C LYS A 20 34.13 19.89 -9.24
N PRO A 21 33.72 19.66 -7.97
CA PRO A 21 34.56 20.02 -6.83
C PRO A 21 35.92 19.30 -6.94
N ASP A 22 37.00 20.05 -6.76
CA ASP A 22 38.37 19.57 -6.86
C ASP A 22 38.69 18.62 -5.69
N ILE A 23 38.64 17.32 -5.97
CA ILE A 23 38.93 16.23 -5.02
C ILE A 23 40.42 16.20 -4.65
N THR A 24 41.27 16.90 -5.41
CA THR A 24 42.73 16.87 -5.28
C THR A 24 43.25 17.73 -4.13
N ALA A 25 42.49 18.77 -3.74
CA ALA A 25 42.90 19.71 -2.71
C ALA A 25 42.78 19.16 -1.27
N VAL A 26 41.93 18.16 -1.02
CA VAL A 26 41.72 17.59 0.33
C VAL A 26 42.62 16.37 0.58
N ALA A 27 42.95 15.60 -0.46
CA ALA A 27 43.82 14.42 -0.35
C ALA A 27 45.23 14.78 0.12
N ASN A 28 45.77 15.92 -0.32
CA ASN A 28 47.12 16.37 0.05
C ASN A 28 47.25 16.82 1.52
N HIS A 29 46.15 16.98 2.25
CA HIS A 29 46.22 17.41 3.66
C HIS A 29 46.43 16.25 4.65
N LEU A 30 46.28 14.99 4.21
CA LEU A 30 46.29 13.81 5.08
C LEU A 30 47.42 12.80 4.81
N GLU A 31 48.30 13.04 3.82
CA GLU A 31 49.50 12.22 3.56
C GLU A 31 50.56 12.30 4.69
N VAL A 32 50.36 13.14 5.71
CA VAL A 32 51.30 13.30 6.84
C VAL A 32 51.11 12.24 7.94
N ALA A 33 50.09 11.38 7.85
CA ALA A 33 49.72 10.45 8.94
C ALA A 33 49.82 8.95 8.61
N GLY A 34 50.80 8.51 7.80
CA GLY A 34 51.46 7.20 7.89
C GLY A 34 50.65 5.88 8.04
N HIS A 35 49.35 5.83 7.71
CA HIS A 35 48.55 4.60 7.80
C HIS A 35 48.21 4.08 6.41
N SER A 36 48.79 2.94 6.05
CA SER A 36 48.46 2.21 4.83
C SER A 36 47.02 1.65 4.91
N PRO A 37 46.14 1.92 3.92
CA PRO A 37 44.75 1.48 3.97
C PRO A 37 44.65 -0.02 3.67
N SER A 38 44.10 -0.78 4.62
CA SER A 38 43.78 -2.20 4.44
C SER A 38 42.61 -2.37 3.48
N THR A 39 42.86 -2.97 2.32
CA THR A 39 41.85 -3.29 1.30
C THR A 39 41.10 -4.57 1.64
N VAL A 40 39.78 -4.49 1.78
CA VAL A 40 38.86 -5.62 1.62
C VAL A 40 37.87 -5.25 0.52
N ASN A 41 37.86 -6.01 -0.58
CA ASN A 41 36.93 -5.89 -1.73
C ASN A 41 36.97 -4.59 -2.55
N GLY A 42 38.16 -4.09 -2.91
CA GLY A 42 38.34 -3.20 -4.07
C GLY A 42 37.67 -1.81 -4.01
N LYS A 43 37.08 -1.43 -2.88
CA LYS A 43 36.75 -0.05 -2.52
C LYS A 43 37.58 0.31 -1.30
N SER A 44 38.23 1.47 -1.30
CA SER A 44 38.95 1.90 -0.10
C SER A 44 37.94 2.22 1.00
N LEU A 45 38.22 1.82 2.24
CA LEU A 45 37.36 2.11 3.40
C LEU A 45 37.05 3.61 3.53
N LEU A 46 38.00 4.44 3.12
CA LEU A 46 37.89 5.90 3.08
C LEU A 46 36.83 6.39 2.07
N GLU A 47 36.66 5.72 0.92
CA GLU A 47 35.62 6.04 -0.07
C GLU A 47 34.22 5.66 0.41
N GLU A 48 34.09 4.56 1.16
CA GLU A 48 32.81 4.17 1.76
C GLU A 48 32.42 5.09 2.93
N GLU A 49 33.40 5.47 3.78
CA GLU A 49 33.20 6.45 4.85
C GLU A 49 32.81 7.83 4.29
N THR A 50 33.53 8.34 3.28
CA THR A 50 33.17 9.63 2.65
C THR A 50 31.82 9.58 1.92
N ALA A 51 31.48 8.48 1.25
CA ALA A 51 30.16 8.32 0.62
C ALA A 51 29.01 8.26 1.63
N ALA A 52 29.24 7.63 2.79
CA ALA A 52 28.29 7.59 3.90
C ALA A 52 28.09 8.98 4.51
N GLU A 53 29.17 9.73 4.75
CA GLU A 53 29.12 11.11 5.25
C GLU A 53 28.43 12.08 4.26
N ILE A 54 28.69 11.93 2.96
CA ILE A 54 28.01 12.71 1.92
C ILE A 54 26.51 12.36 1.89
N ARG A 55 26.16 11.07 1.98
CA ARG A 55 24.76 10.62 2.09
C ARG A 55 24.06 11.16 3.34
N GLU A 56 24.78 11.32 4.44
CA GLU A 56 24.21 11.89 5.66
C GLU A 56 23.96 13.40 5.50
N LYS A 57 24.84 14.12 4.81
CA LYS A 57 24.67 15.55 4.52
C LYS A 57 23.49 15.83 3.58
N LEU A 58 23.24 14.96 2.59
CA LEU A 58 22.14 15.12 1.63
C LEU A 58 20.75 15.05 2.30
N ALA A 59 19.99 16.14 2.23
CA ALA A 59 18.68 16.26 2.88
C ALA A 59 17.68 15.17 2.42
N TRP A 60 17.67 14.86 1.11
CA TRP A 60 16.80 13.81 0.55
C TRP A 60 17.12 12.41 1.09
N SER A 61 18.40 12.09 1.28
CA SER A 61 18.81 10.79 1.82
C SER A 61 18.30 10.62 3.27
N ARG A 62 18.39 11.67 4.09
CA ARG A 62 17.83 11.70 5.45
C ARG A 62 16.31 11.53 5.46
N ILE A 63 15.59 12.30 4.65
CA ILE A 63 14.12 12.20 4.52
C ILE A 63 13.72 10.79 4.09
N ARG A 64 14.34 10.27 3.02
CA ARG A 64 14.09 8.91 2.53
C ARG A 64 14.33 7.89 3.62
N HIS A 65 15.42 8.01 4.39
CA HIS A 65 15.75 7.08 5.46
C HIS A 65 14.73 7.08 6.60
N GLN A 66 14.22 8.25 6.97
CA GLN A 66 13.20 8.38 8.03
C GLN A 66 11.81 7.92 7.58
N LEU A 67 11.47 8.12 6.30
CA LEU A 67 10.15 7.84 5.74
C LEU A 67 10.09 6.52 4.95
N ARG A 68 11.08 5.62 5.08
CA ARG A 68 11.12 4.37 4.30
C ARG A 68 9.87 3.52 4.51
N GLU A 69 9.41 3.40 5.75
CA GLU A 69 8.21 2.62 6.09
C GLU A 69 6.94 3.24 5.49
N PRO A 70 6.62 4.54 5.70
CA PRO A 70 5.52 5.20 5.00
C PRO A 70 5.59 5.10 3.47
N PHE A 71 6.78 5.27 2.87
CA PHE A 71 6.92 5.12 1.42
C PHE A 71 6.67 3.68 0.96
N ALA A 72 7.13 2.68 1.73
CA ALA A 72 6.86 1.27 1.45
C ALA A 72 5.35 0.97 1.51
N GLU A 73 4.64 1.47 2.51
CA GLU A 73 3.18 1.35 2.64
C GLU A 73 2.43 2.08 1.51
N PHE A 74 2.84 3.29 1.15
CA PHE A 74 2.30 4.04 0.02
C PHE A 74 2.42 3.23 -1.27
N PHE A 75 3.61 2.74 -1.61
CA PHE A 75 3.81 1.98 -2.85
C PHE A 75 3.18 0.59 -2.79
N GLY A 76 3.09 -0.03 -1.61
CA GLY A 76 2.36 -1.28 -1.41
C GLY A 76 0.89 -1.15 -1.78
N VAL A 77 0.19 -0.14 -1.26
CA VAL A 77 -1.21 0.13 -1.62
C VAL A 77 -1.33 0.64 -3.05
N PHE A 78 -0.36 1.43 -3.53
CA PHE A 78 -0.36 1.90 -4.91
C PHE A 78 -0.34 0.74 -5.91
N ILE A 79 0.55 -0.25 -5.72
CA ILE A 79 0.58 -1.46 -6.54
C ILE A 79 -0.69 -2.30 -6.38
N LEU A 80 -1.17 -2.47 -5.14
CA LEU A 80 -2.42 -3.17 -4.85
C LEU A 80 -3.58 -2.60 -5.69
N VAL A 81 -3.78 -1.28 -5.63
CA VAL A 81 -4.88 -0.59 -6.32
C VAL A 81 -4.67 -0.54 -7.83
N LEU A 82 -3.44 -0.38 -8.34
CA LEU A 82 -3.18 -0.43 -9.79
C LEU A 82 -3.66 -1.74 -10.42
N PHE A 83 -3.33 -2.88 -9.79
CA PHE A 83 -3.74 -4.19 -10.27
C PHE A 83 -5.24 -4.44 -10.04
N GLY A 84 -5.74 -4.08 -8.85
CA GLY A 84 -7.14 -4.21 -8.49
C GLY A 84 -8.06 -3.42 -9.41
N ASP A 85 -8.00 -2.09 -9.37
CA ASP A 85 -8.84 -1.20 -10.17
C ASP A 85 -8.58 -1.40 -11.67
N GLY A 86 -7.34 -1.68 -12.08
CA GLY A 86 -7.01 -1.99 -13.48
C GLY A 86 -7.75 -3.22 -14.00
N SER A 87 -7.84 -4.28 -13.20
CA SER A 87 -8.61 -5.47 -13.57
C SER A 87 -10.12 -5.17 -13.66
N VAL A 88 -10.65 -4.35 -12.74
CA VAL A 88 -12.06 -3.93 -12.78
C VAL A 88 -12.33 -3.07 -14.02
N ALA A 89 -11.46 -2.12 -14.34
CA ALA A 89 -11.56 -1.27 -15.52
C ALA A 89 -11.60 -2.12 -16.81
N GLN A 90 -10.75 -3.14 -16.90
CA GLN A 90 -10.71 -4.02 -18.06
C GLN A 90 -12.02 -4.81 -18.26
N VAL A 91 -12.61 -5.32 -17.18
CA VAL A 91 -13.89 -6.06 -17.25
C VAL A 91 -15.06 -5.12 -17.56
N VAL A 92 -15.17 -4.02 -16.82
CA VAL A 92 -16.30 -3.07 -16.94
C VAL A 92 -16.29 -2.40 -18.30
N LEU A 93 -15.17 -1.76 -18.67
CA LEU A 93 -15.08 -0.99 -19.91
C LEU A 93 -15.01 -1.90 -21.14
N GLY A 94 -14.49 -3.12 -20.98
CA GLY A 94 -14.52 -4.16 -21.99
C GLY A 94 -15.84 -4.92 -22.07
N LYS A 95 -16.86 -4.57 -21.27
CA LYS A 95 -18.18 -5.23 -21.22
C LYS A 95 -18.10 -6.76 -21.13
N GLY A 96 -17.13 -7.27 -20.35
CA GLY A 96 -16.89 -8.70 -20.18
C GLY A 96 -16.07 -9.38 -21.28
N GLU A 97 -15.70 -8.71 -22.37
CA GLU A 97 -14.95 -9.33 -23.47
C GLU A 97 -13.46 -9.56 -23.15
N LYS A 98 -12.91 -8.77 -22.21
CA LYS A 98 -11.49 -8.79 -21.83
C LYS A 98 -11.25 -9.35 -20.43
N GLY A 99 -12.27 -9.97 -19.84
CA GLY A 99 -12.22 -10.59 -18.52
C GLY A 99 -13.62 -10.70 -17.91
N ASP A 100 -13.71 -11.42 -16.80
CA ASP A 100 -14.93 -11.59 -16.02
C ASP A 100 -14.64 -11.42 -14.53
N TYR A 101 -15.63 -11.59 -13.65
CA TYR A 101 -15.48 -11.45 -12.20
C TYR A 101 -14.29 -12.22 -11.62
N GLN A 102 -14.02 -13.44 -12.11
CA GLN A 102 -12.84 -14.19 -11.69
C GLN A 102 -11.52 -13.50 -12.05
N SER A 103 -11.43 -12.84 -13.19
CA SER A 103 -10.22 -12.08 -13.54
C SER A 103 -9.99 -10.89 -12.60
N ILE A 104 -11.07 -10.31 -12.06
CA ILE A 104 -10.98 -9.26 -11.03
C ILE A 104 -10.41 -9.83 -9.74
N THR A 105 -10.89 -10.98 -9.27
CA THR A 105 -10.38 -11.59 -8.03
C THR A 105 -8.91 -12.01 -8.16
N TRP A 106 -8.47 -12.49 -9.32
CA TRP A 106 -7.06 -12.70 -9.64
C TRP A 106 -6.25 -11.40 -9.59
N GLY A 107 -6.77 -10.32 -10.18
CA GLY A 107 -6.14 -9.00 -10.18
C GLY A 107 -5.91 -8.47 -8.78
N TRP A 108 -6.93 -8.50 -7.91
CA TRP A 108 -6.79 -8.07 -6.51
C TRP A 108 -5.83 -8.97 -5.71
N GLY A 109 -5.88 -10.28 -5.91
CA GLY A 109 -4.93 -11.21 -5.27
C GLY A 109 -3.48 -10.90 -5.65
N LEU A 110 -3.21 -10.72 -6.96
CA LEU A 110 -1.87 -10.38 -7.47
C LEU A 110 -1.42 -9.01 -6.96
N GLY A 111 -2.32 -8.02 -6.94
CA GLY A 111 -2.07 -6.70 -6.39
C GLY A 111 -1.63 -6.75 -4.93
N VAL A 112 -2.31 -7.55 -4.09
CA VAL A 112 -1.91 -7.74 -2.68
C VAL A 112 -0.56 -8.42 -2.59
N MET A 113 -0.32 -9.52 -3.32
CA MET A 113 0.97 -10.21 -3.28
C MET A 113 2.14 -9.30 -3.64
N LEU A 114 2.04 -8.57 -4.76
CA LEU A 114 3.08 -7.66 -5.22
C LEU A 114 3.19 -6.42 -4.33
N GLY A 115 2.08 -5.94 -3.79
CA GLY A 115 2.05 -4.89 -2.77
C GLY A 115 2.80 -5.29 -1.51
N VAL A 116 2.63 -6.53 -1.05
CA VAL A 116 3.35 -7.08 0.11
C VAL A 116 4.85 -7.18 -0.16
N TYR A 117 5.25 -7.66 -1.34
CA TYR A 117 6.67 -7.65 -1.72
C TYR A 117 7.26 -6.23 -1.76
N THR A 118 6.49 -5.27 -2.28
CA THR A 118 6.90 -3.86 -2.35
C THR A 118 7.04 -3.23 -0.96
N ALA A 119 6.12 -3.56 -0.06
CA ALA A 119 6.05 -3.02 1.29
C ALA A 119 6.81 -3.84 2.34
N GLY A 120 7.60 -4.84 1.95
CA GLY A 120 8.21 -5.78 2.90
C GLY A 120 9.00 -5.13 4.03
N LEU A 121 9.65 -3.98 3.77
CA LEU A 121 10.39 -3.22 4.78
C LEU A 121 9.50 -2.71 5.94
N SER A 122 8.24 -2.36 5.68
CA SER A 122 7.32 -1.78 6.67
C SER A 122 6.57 -2.82 7.49
N GLY A 123 6.74 -4.11 7.19
CA GLY A 123 5.85 -5.20 7.64
C GLY A 123 4.66 -5.42 6.72
N ALA A 124 4.56 -4.65 5.61
CA ALA A 124 3.57 -4.83 4.56
C ALA A 124 2.11 -4.89 5.06
N HIS A 125 1.70 -3.94 5.88
CA HIS A 125 0.32 -3.92 6.37
C HIS A 125 -0.66 -3.60 5.24
N ILE A 126 -0.33 -2.61 4.41
CA ILE A 126 -1.04 -2.14 3.21
C ILE A 126 -2.57 -1.98 3.39
N ASN A 127 -3.01 -1.83 4.64
CA ASN A 127 -4.39 -1.79 5.06
C ASN A 127 -4.45 -1.16 6.48
N PRO A 128 -5.18 -0.05 6.66
CA PRO A 128 -5.33 0.57 7.97
C PRO A 128 -5.95 -0.36 9.02
N ALA A 129 -6.91 -1.22 8.65
CA ALA A 129 -7.55 -2.16 9.58
C ALA A 129 -6.58 -3.25 10.06
N VAL A 130 -5.73 -3.77 9.16
CA VAL A 130 -4.65 -4.70 9.50
C VAL A 130 -3.60 -4.01 10.39
N THR A 131 -3.28 -2.74 10.12
CA THR A 131 -2.37 -1.96 10.96
C THR A 131 -2.92 -1.82 12.37
N LEU A 132 -4.22 -1.51 12.53
CA LEU A 132 -4.87 -1.43 13.84
C LEU A 132 -4.83 -2.77 14.59
N ALA A 133 -5.15 -3.87 13.91
CA ALA A 133 -5.11 -5.19 14.51
C ALA A 133 -3.69 -5.54 15.01
N ASN A 134 -2.65 -5.20 14.25
CA ASN A 134 -1.27 -5.37 14.69
C ASN A 134 -0.89 -4.46 15.87
N CYS A 135 -1.43 -3.24 15.96
CA CYS A 135 -1.25 -2.38 17.13
C CYS A 135 -1.80 -3.03 18.42
N ILE A 136 -2.95 -3.69 18.29
CA ILE A 136 -3.64 -4.34 19.42
C ILE A 136 -2.93 -5.64 19.79
N PHE A 137 -2.74 -6.55 18.83
CA PHE A 137 -2.39 -7.94 19.12
C PHE A 137 -0.89 -8.27 18.95
N ARG A 138 -0.13 -7.47 18.20
CA ARG A 138 1.28 -7.76 17.83
C ARG A 138 2.26 -6.64 18.22
N LYS A 139 1.84 -5.77 19.15
CA LYS A 139 2.65 -4.65 19.69
C LYS A 139 3.19 -3.70 18.62
N PHE A 140 2.51 -3.58 17.48
CA PHE A 140 2.89 -2.57 16.50
C PHE A 140 2.72 -1.16 17.10
N PRO A 141 3.66 -0.22 16.88
CA PRO A 141 3.65 1.06 17.59
C PRO A 141 2.45 1.93 17.21
N TRP A 142 1.65 2.30 18.20
CA TRP A 142 0.48 3.17 18.00
C TRP A 142 0.82 4.53 17.36
N ARG A 143 2.03 5.07 17.60
CA ARG A 143 2.49 6.31 16.97
C ARG A 143 2.66 6.20 15.45
N LYS A 144 2.93 5.01 14.93
CA LYS A 144 3.11 4.79 13.49
C LYS A 144 1.76 4.67 12.76
N PHE A 145 0.70 4.27 13.47
CA PHE A 145 -0.62 4.02 12.88
C PHE A 145 -1.15 5.19 12.02
N PRO A 146 -1.17 6.46 12.48
CA PRO A 146 -1.67 7.56 11.65
C PRO A 146 -0.84 7.79 10.39
N THR A 147 0.49 7.60 10.48
CA THR A 147 1.40 7.78 9.34
C THR A 147 1.21 6.68 8.30
N TYR A 148 1.06 5.42 8.76
CA TYR A 148 0.73 4.28 7.89
C TYR A 148 -0.62 4.49 7.21
N ALA A 149 -1.68 4.80 7.96
CA ALA A 149 -3.01 5.00 7.42
C ALA A 149 -3.06 6.13 6.38
N PHE A 150 -2.34 7.24 6.64
CA PHE A 150 -2.21 8.33 5.68
C PHE A 150 -1.46 7.90 4.41
N ALA A 151 -0.31 7.26 4.55
CA ALA A 151 0.49 6.81 3.41
C ALA A 151 -0.26 5.78 2.55
N GLN A 152 -0.92 4.81 3.17
CA GLN A 152 -1.77 3.81 2.52
C GLN A 152 -2.89 4.49 1.72
N SER A 153 -3.64 5.41 2.36
CA SER A 153 -4.77 6.10 1.71
C SER A 153 -4.31 6.98 0.54
N LEU A 154 -3.17 7.66 0.69
CA LEU A 154 -2.56 8.45 -0.39
C LEU A 154 -2.07 7.55 -1.54
N GLY A 155 -1.58 6.35 -1.24
CA GLY A 155 -1.21 5.35 -2.23
C GLY A 155 -2.39 4.95 -3.12
N GLY A 156 -3.53 4.60 -2.51
CA GLY A 156 -4.75 4.27 -3.24
C GLY A 156 -5.33 5.45 -4.02
N PHE A 157 -5.28 6.66 -3.44
CA PHE A 157 -5.67 7.89 -4.12
C PHE A 157 -4.83 8.14 -5.39
N CYS A 158 -3.50 8.04 -5.32
CA CYS A 158 -2.64 8.25 -6.47
C CYS A 158 -2.79 7.14 -7.53
N ALA A 159 -2.90 5.87 -7.10
CA ALA A 159 -3.03 4.74 -8.02
C ALA A 159 -4.32 4.80 -8.85
N SER A 160 -5.45 5.10 -8.21
CA SER A 160 -6.74 5.28 -8.92
C SER A 160 -6.68 6.43 -9.95
N GLY A 161 -5.94 7.51 -9.67
CA GLY A 161 -5.68 8.57 -10.65
C GLY A 161 -4.90 8.09 -11.86
N ILE A 162 -3.92 7.20 -11.66
CA ILE A 162 -3.17 6.57 -12.75
C ILE A 162 -4.04 5.60 -13.55
N VAL A 163 -4.87 4.78 -12.90
CA VAL A 163 -5.84 3.91 -13.58
C VAL A 163 -6.82 4.73 -14.41
N TYR A 164 -7.36 5.81 -13.85
CA TYR A 164 -8.22 6.73 -14.60
C TYR A 164 -7.51 7.32 -15.82
N ALA A 165 -6.28 7.82 -15.66
CA ALA A 165 -5.52 8.38 -16.76
C ALA A 165 -5.27 7.35 -17.88
N ASN A 166 -4.96 6.10 -17.50
CA ASN A 166 -4.76 5.00 -18.44
C ASN A 166 -6.04 4.63 -19.21
N TYR A 167 -7.20 4.64 -18.55
CA TYR A 167 -8.48 4.23 -19.12
C TYR A 167 -9.37 5.38 -19.58
N LYS A 168 -8.91 6.63 -19.52
CA LYS A 168 -9.75 7.83 -19.76
C LYS A 168 -10.56 7.76 -21.06
N SER A 169 -9.92 7.38 -22.16
CA SER A 169 -10.60 7.28 -23.46
C SER A 169 -11.69 6.21 -23.48
N ALA A 170 -11.45 5.07 -22.82
CA ALA A 170 -12.44 4.01 -22.70
C ALA A 170 -13.60 4.41 -21.79
N ILE A 171 -13.33 5.15 -20.70
CA ILE A 171 -14.35 5.73 -19.83
C ILE A 171 -15.21 6.74 -20.59
N ASP A 172 -14.59 7.63 -21.38
CA ASP A 172 -15.33 8.62 -22.19
C ASP A 172 -16.29 7.93 -23.18
N VAL A 173 -15.88 6.80 -23.80
CA VAL A 173 -16.77 6.01 -24.67
C VAL A 173 -17.85 5.29 -23.87
N PHE A 174 -17.50 4.68 -22.74
CA PHE A 174 -18.41 3.88 -21.92
C PHE A 174 -19.52 4.73 -21.29
N GLU A 175 -19.19 5.94 -20.80
CA GLU A 175 -20.14 6.86 -20.18
C GLU A 175 -20.85 7.79 -21.18
N GLY A 176 -20.58 7.63 -22.48
CA GLY A 176 -21.31 8.32 -23.55
C GLY A 176 -20.80 9.72 -23.90
N GLY A 177 -19.60 10.09 -23.47
CA GLY A 177 -18.97 11.35 -23.87
C GLY A 177 -17.81 11.80 -22.98
N VAL A 178 -17.06 12.77 -23.49
CA VAL A 178 -15.94 13.38 -22.77
C VAL A 178 -16.44 14.10 -21.53
N GLY A 179 -15.86 13.77 -20.37
CA GLY A 179 -16.15 14.43 -19.10
C GLY A 179 -17.46 14.01 -18.44
N ILE A 180 -18.20 13.06 -19.01
CA ILE A 180 -19.38 12.47 -18.38
C ILE A 180 -18.90 11.44 -17.35
N ARG A 181 -19.17 11.67 -16.07
CA ARG A 181 -18.77 10.81 -14.95
C ARG A 181 -19.98 10.56 -14.06
N THR A 182 -20.47 9.32 -14.03
CA THR A 182 -21.76 8.98 -13.42
C THR A 182 -21.61 7.95 -12.31
N VAL A 183 -22.56 7.96 -11.38
CA VAL A 183 -22.62 7.00 -10.27
C VAL A 183 -24.01 6.35 -10.27
N GLY A 184 -24.05 5.01 -10.25
CA GLY A 184 -25.28 4.24 -10.07
C GLY A 184 -26.13 4.03 -11.34
N LEU A 185 -25.73 4.57 -12.49
CA LEU A 185 -26.32 4.24 -13.80
C LEU A 185 -25.74 2.93 -14.33
N GLU A 186 -26.41 2.30 -15.30
CA GLU A 186 -25.89 1.08 -15.96
C GLU A 186 -24.55 1.33 -16.67
N THR A 187 -24.37 2.54 -17.22
CA THR A 187 -23.12 3.00 -17.83
C THR A 187 -22.16 3.66 -16.85
N SER A 188 -22.39 3.53 -15.53
CA SER A 188 -21.53 4.14 -14.51
C SER A 188 -20.19 3.44 -14.43
N SER A 189 -19.10 4.19 -14.61
CA SER A 189 -17.74 3.67 -14.45
C SER A 189 -17.19 3.84 -13.01
N ALA A 190 -17.96 4.45 -12.09
CA ALA A 190 -17.50 4.73 -10.72
C ALA A 190 -17.06 3.49 -9.92
N GLY A 191 -17.68 2.33 -10.20
CA GLY A 191 -17.36 1.05 -9.54
C GLY A 191 -15.98 0.50 -9.87
N ILE A 192 -15.25 1.11 -10.81
CA ILE A 192 -13.84 0.81 -11.09
C ILE A 192 -12.95 1.18 -9.90
N PHE A 193 -13.26 2.29 -9.23
CA PHE A 193 -12.37 2.91 -8.25
C PHE A 193 -12.69 2.50 -6.82
N CYS A 194 -13.96 2.53 -6.45
CA CYS A 194 -14.40 2.23 -5.09
C CYS A 194 -15.62 1.30 -5.10
N THR A 195 -15.89 0.66 -3.96
CA THR A 195 -16.96 -0.33 -3.90
C THR A 195 -18.32 0.34 -3.73
N TYR A 196 -19.33 -0.31 -4.30
CA TYR A 196 -20.74 0.01 -4.11
C TYR A 196 -21.48 -1.30 -3.84
N PRO A 197 -22.51 -1.30 -2.99
CA PRO A 197 -23.19 -2.51 -2.61
C PRO A 197 -24.15 -2.94 -3.72
N ALA A 198 -24.42 -4.25 -3.79
CA ALA A 198 -25.43 -4.77 -4.70
C ALA A 198 -26.82 -4.16 -4.39
N PRO A 199 -27.70 -3.97 -5.40
CA PRO A 199 -28.96 -3.23 -5.22
C PRO A 199 -29.92 -3.82 -4.18
N PHE A 200 -29.81 -5.12 -3.88
CA PHE A 200 -30.66 -5.82 -2.92
C PHE A 200 -30.17 -5.72 -1.46
N MET A 201 -28.99 -5.13 -1.23
CA MET A 201 -28.36 -5.13 0.09
C MET A 201 -28.95 -4.07 1.02
N THR A 202 -29.38 -4.49 2.21
CA THR A 202 -29.70 -3.58 3.32
C THR A 202 -28.41 -3.07 3.98
N THR A 203 -28.44 -1.91 4.64
CA THR A 203 -27.27 -1.37 5.36
C THR A 203 -26.70 -2.34 6.40
N THR A 204 -27.55 -3.10 7.09
CA THR A 204 -27.10 -4.16 8.01
C THR A 204 -26.37 -5.27 7.28
N GLY A 205 -26.89 -5.73 6.13
CA GLY A 205 -26.22 -6.72 5.30
C GLY A 205 -24.88 -6.22 4.77
N GLN A 206 -24.82 -4.96 4.31
CA GLN A 206 -23.59 -4.32 3.84
C GLN A 206 -22.49 -4.36 4.90
N PHE A 207 -22.83 -3.96 6.13
CA PHE A 207 -21.90 -3.99 7.26
C PHE A 207 -21.45 -5.43 7.59
N PHE A 208 -22.39 -6.37 7.65
CA PHE A 208 -22.09 -7.76 8.01
C PHE A 208 -21.18 -8.44 6.98
N SER A 209 -21.41 -8.17 5.69
CA SER A 209 -20.60 -8.66 4.56
C SER A 209 -19.14 -8.21 4.69
N GLU A 210 -18.89 -6.91 4.86
CA GLU A 210 -17.55 -6.34 5.04
C GLU A 210 -16.89 -6.81 6.36
N PHE A 211 -17.68 -6.94 7.43
CA PHE A 211 -17.22 -7.42 8.72
C PHE A 211 -16.69 -8.88 8.61
N ILE A 212 -17.46 -9.78 8.01
CA ILE A 212 -17.06 -11.19 7.85
C ILE A 212 -15.80 -11.30 6.99
N ALA A 213 -15.80 -10.67 5.82
CA ALA A 213 -14.67 -10.74 4.89
C ALA A 213 -13.38 -10.22 5.55
N SER A 214 -13.47 -9.13 6.32
CA SER A 214 -12.34 -8.55 7.04
C SER A 214 -11.90 -9.39 8.25
N ALA A 215 -12.82 -10.09 8.92
CA ALA A 215 -12.50 -11.02 9.99
C ALA A 215 -11.75 -12.25 9.45
N ILE A 216 -12.21 -12.82 8.34
CA ILE A 216 -11.52 -13.92 7.64
C ILE A 216 -10.12 -13.46 7.21
N LEU A 217 -10.01 -12.27 6.60
CA LEU A 217 -8.73 -11.69 6.20
C LEU A 217 -7.74 -11.67 7.36
N MET A 218 -8.11 -11.06 8.50
CA MET A 218 -7.18 -10.90 9.60
C MET A 218 -6.85 -12.22 10.30
N PHE A 219 -7.83 -13.11 10.44
CA PHE A 219 -7.63 -14.44 10.99
C PHE A 219 -6.60 -15.22 10.17
N CYS A 220 -6.74 -15.21 8.84
CA CYS A 220 -5.79 -15.88 7.94
C CYS A 220 -4.42 -15.19 7.90
N ILE A 221 -4.35 -13.86 7.97
CA ILE A 221 -3.07 -13.14 8.09
C ILE A 221 -2.29 -13.62 9.31
N PHE A 222 -2.92 -13.68 10.47
CA PHE A 222 -2.26 -14.18 11.68
C PHE A 222 -1.89 -15.66 11.58
N ALA A 223 -2.76 -16.49 11.00
CA ALA A 223 -2.44 -17.91 10.78
C ALA A 223 -1.22 -18.12 9.86
N LEU A 224 -1.06 -17.30 8.82
CA LEU A 224 0.07 -17.36 7.89
C LEU A 224 1.37 -16.83 8.50
N LEU A 225 1.29 -15.88 9.43
CA LEU A 225 2.46 -15.27 10.08
C LEU A 225 2.92 -16.02 11.34
N ASP A 226 2.12 -16.93 11.87
CA ASP A 226 2.43 -17.67 13.09
C ASP A 226 3.27 -18.92 12.83
N ASN A 227 4.55 -18.86 13.19
CA ASN A 227 5.48 -20.01 13.15
C ASN A 227 5.22 -21.05 14.26
N GLY A 228 4.38 -20.74 15.26
CA GLY A 228 3.89 -21.71 16.24
C GLY A 228 2.75 -22.60 15.68
N ASN A 229 2.14 -22.15 14.59
CA ASN A 229 1.31 -22.95 13.69
C ASN A 229 2.18 -23.44 12.50
N MET A 230 1.56 -23.78 11.36
CA MET A 230 2.29 -24.12 10.14
C MET A 230 3.17 -22.96 9.63
N GLY A 231 2.65 -21.73 9.63
CA GLY A 231 3.32 -20.54 9.10
C GLY A 231 3.63 -20.62 7.59
N ALA A 232 3.62 -19.49 6.89
CA ALA A 232 3.96 -19.45 5.46
C ALA A 232 5.42 -19.02 5.20
N GLY A 233 6.09 -18.42 6.18
CA GLY A 233 7.47 -17.93 6.04
C GLY A 233 7.65 -17.06 4.79
N ASN A 234 8.61 -17.41 3.93
CA ASN A 234 8.86 -16.68 2.68
C ASN A 234 7.72 -16.80 1.65
N LEU A 235 6.80 -17.77 1.80
CA LEU A 235 5.61 -17.91 0.96
C LEU A 235 4.44 -17.06 1.45
N THR A 236 4.59 -16.27 2.51
CA THR A 236 3.53 -15.39 3.03
C THR A 236 2.86 -14.55 1.95
N PRO A 237 3.59 -13.87 1.02
CA PRO A 237 2.95 -13.10 -0.05
C PRO A 237 2.06 -13.96 -0.95
N LEU A 238 2.48 -15.19 -1.26
CA LEU A 238 1.68 -16.14 -2.05
C LEU A 238 0.49 -16.70 -1.26
N GLY A 239 0.62 -16.89 0.05
CA GLY A 239 -0.52 -17.23 0.91
C GLY A 239 -1.57 -16.11 0.90
N LEU A 240 -1.13 -14.86 1.01
CA LEU A 240 -2.00 -13.68 0.96
C LEU A 240 -2.68 -13.50 -0.40
N PHE A 241 -2.00 -13.85 -1.51
CA PHE A 241 -2.63 -13.96 -2.83
C PHE A 241 -3.90 -14.82 -2.76
N PHE A 242 -3.79 -16.05 -2.25
CA PHE A 242 -4.91 -17.00 -2.21
C PHE A 242 -5.99 -16.60 -1.20
N VAL A 243 -5.62 -15.95 -0.09
CA VAL A 243 -6.60 -15.40 0.87
C VAL A 243 -7.48 -14.35 0.18
N ILE A 244 -6.87 -13.40 -0.53
CA ILE A 244 -7.60 -12.31 -1.18
C ILE A 244 -8.40 -12.83 -2.37
N PHE A 245 -7.80 -13.70 -3.18
CA PHE A 245 -8.52 -14.39 -4.26
C PHE A 245 -9.76 -15.13 -3.73
N GLY A 246 -9.60 -15.91 -2.64
CA GLY A 246 -10.68 -16.65 -2.03
C GLY A 246 -11.77 -15.76 -1.43
N ILE A 247 -11.41 -14.68 -0.73
CA ILE A 247 -12.37 -13.71 -0.21
C ILE A 247 -13.16 -13.07 -1.37
N GLY A 248 -12.47 -12.62 -2.42
CA GLY A 248 -13.13 -12.05 -3.59
C GLY A 248 -14.07 -13.05 -4.28
N ALA A 249 -13.63 -14.30 -4.45
CA ALA A 249 -14.42 -15.33 -5.12
C ALA A 249 -15.66 -15.77 -4.31
N CYS A 250 -15.56 -15.77 -2.97
CA CYS A 250 -16.61 -16.32 -2.10
C CYS A 250 -17.51 -15.26 -1.45
N PHE A 251 -16.99 -14.06 -1.17
CA PHE A 251 -17.68 -13.03 -0.37
C PHE A 251 -17.82 -11.69 -1.10
N GLY A 252 -17.46 -11.64 -2.38
CA GLY A 252 -17.31 -10.36 -3.05
C GLY A 252 -18.52 -9.82 -3.82
N TRP A 253 -19.54 -10.64 -4.11
CA TRP A 253 -20.70 -10.21 -4.90
C TRP A 253 -21.52 -9.10 -4.21
N GLU A 254 -21.69 -9.20 -2.90
CA GLU A 254 -22.61 -8.32 -2.16
C GLU A 254 -22.09 -6.88 -2.03
N THR A 255 -20.79 -6.71 -1.78
CA THR A 255 -20.18 -5.44 -1.39
C THR A 255 -18.88 -5.11 -2.10
N GLY A 256 -18.37 -6.02 -2.96
CA GLY A 256 -17.09 -5.83 -3.63
C GLY A 256 -15.87 -6.04 -2.73
N TYR A 257 -16.05 -6.66 -1.56
CA TYR A 257 -14.98 -7.06 -0.63
C TYR A 257 -13.95 -5.96 -0.41
N ALA A 258 -14.41 -4.77 0.00
CA ALA A 258 -13.51 -3.64 0.19
C ALA A 258 -12.42 -3.98 1.22
N ILE A 259 -12.80 -4.52 2.38
CA ILE A 259 -11.96 -5.09 3.47
C ILE A 259 -10.76 -4.23 3.92
N ASN A 260 -10.63 -3.01 3.40
CA ASN A 260 -9.47 -2.14 3.49
C ASN A 260 -9.90 -0.70 3.23
N PHE A 261 -9.84 0.12 4.28
CA PHE A 261 -10.17 1.55 4.23
C PHE A 261 -9.40 2.28 3.11
N ALA A 262 -8.08 2.05 2.98
CA ALA A 262 -7.24 2.81 2.04
C ALA A 262 -7.54 2.46 0.57
N ARG A 263 -7.96 1.21 0.31
CA ARG A 263 -8.37 0.67 -1.00
C ARG A 263 -9.76 1.15 -1.43
N ASP A 264 -10.57 1.69 -0.51
CA ASP A 264 -11.85 2.29 -0.85
C ASP A 264 -11.82 3.83 -0.75
N PHE A 265 -11.44 4.37 0.40
CA PHE A 265 -11.46 5.82 0.66
C PHE A 265 -10.57 6.61 -0.29
N GLY A 266 -9.33 6.16 -0.52
CA GLY A 266 -8.40 6.84 -1.42
C GLY A 266 -8.96 6.96 -2.85
N PRO A 267 -9.31 5.84 -3.50
CA PRO A 267 -9.96 5.85 -4.81
C PRO A 267 -11.32 6.57 -4.85
N ARG A 268 -12.14 6.49 -3.80
CA ARG A 268 -13.41 7.23 -3.70
C ARG A 268 -13.21 8.74 -3.66
N LEU A 269 -12.19 9.18 -2.93
CA LEU A 269 -11.81 10.59 -2.89
C LEU A 269 -11.26 11.04 -4.24
N MET A 270 -10.44 10.23 -4.90
CA MET A 270 -9.96 10.52 -6.25
C MET A 270 -11.13 10.65 -7.24
N SER A 271 -12.06 9.68 -7.27
CA SER A 271 -13.21 9.74 -8.19
C SER A 271 -14.08 10.97 -7.94
N TYR A 272 -14.24 11.42 -6.69
CA TYR A 272 -14.85 12.72 -6.40
C TYR A 272 -14.16 13.88 -7.13
N PHE A 273 -12.83 13.98 -7.05
CA PHE A 273 -12.04 15.02 -7.75
C PHE A 273 -12.04 14.88 -9.27
N LEU A 274 -12.22 13.67 -9.79
CA LEU A 274 -12.30 13.39 -11.22
C LEU A 274 -13.65 13.79 -11.85
N GLY A 275 -14.62 14.23 -11.05
CA GLY A 275 -15.89 14.77 -11.53
C GLY A 275 -17.08 13.83 -11.42
N TYR A 276 -16.97 12.68 -10.75
CA TYR A 276 -18.11 11.79 -10.47
C TYR A 276 -19.15 12.40 -9.52
N GLY A 277 -18.81 13.54 -8.89
CA GLY A 277 -19.72 14.32 -8.06
C GLY A 277 -20.02 13.67 -6.71
N SER A 278 -20.95 14.26 -5.95
CA SER A 278 -21.28 13.81 -4.59
C SER A 278 -21.94 12.43 -4.53
N GLY A 279 -22.36 11.88 -5.68
CA GLY A 279 -22.94 10.54 -5.78
C GLY A 279 -22.04 9.45 -5.21
N VAL A 280 -20.71 9.63 -5.27
CA VAL A 280 -19.74 8.68 -4.70
C VAL A 280 -19.85 8.53 -3.18
N TRP A 281 -20.51 9.48 -2.51
CA TRP A 281 -20.74 9.49 -1.06
C TRP A 281 -22.18 9.12 -0.68
N SER A 282 -23.16 9.29 -1.57
CA SER A 282 -24.58 9.04 -1.27
C SER A 282 -25.11 7.72 -1.84
N ALA A 283 -24.46 7.14 -2.86
CA ALA A 283 -24.90 5.90 -3.48
C ALA A 283 -24.94 4.71 -2.49
N GLY A 284 -25.82 3.75 -2.76
CA GLY A 284 -26.00 2.56 -1.92
C GLY A 284 -26.59 2.86 -0.53
N GLY A 285 -27.29 3.99 -0.37
CA GLY A 285 -27.82 4.42 0.93
C GLY A 285 -26.73 4.95 1.86
N TYR A 286 -25.86 5.84 1.35
CA TYR A 286 -24.67 6.32 2.04
C TYR A 286 -23.67 5.20 2.38
N TYR A 287 -23.45 4.27 1.46
CA TYR A 287 -22.61 3.11 1.71
C TYR A 287 -21.15 3.45 2.08
N PHE A 288 -20.63 4.62 1.70
CA PHE A 288 -19.22 5.00 1.87
C PHE A 288 -18.64 4.76 3.27
N TRP A 289 -19.43 4.91 4.34
CA TRP A 289 -18.92 4.75 5.70
C TRP A 289 -18.71 3.27 6.07
N VAL A 290 -19.41 2.35 5.41
CA VAL A 290 -19.33 0.91 5.68
C VAL A 290 -17.92 0.36 5.46
N PRO A 291 -17.29 0.49 4.27
CA PRO A 291 -15.91 0.05 4.07
C PRO A 291 -14.89 0.87 4.87
N MET A 292 -15.30 1.98 5.48
CA MET A 292 -14.43 2.77 6.36
C MET A 292 -14.46 2.33 7.82
N VAL A 293 -15.48 1.61 8.25
CA VAL A 293 -15.70 1.24 9.66
C VAL A 293 -15.72 -0.27 9.85
N ALA A 294 -16.50 -0.99 9.04
CA ALA A 294 -16.68 -2.43 9.18
C ALA A 294 -15.36 -3.21 9.10
N PRO A 295 -14.40 -2.86 8.21
CA PRO A 295 -13.12 -3.58 8.16
C PRO A 295 -12.29 -3.48 9.43
N PHE A 296 -12.29 -2.33 10.13
CA PHE A 296 -11.58 -2.22 11.40
C PHE A 296 -12.16 -3.16 12.45
N ILE A 297 -13.49 -3.22 12.55
CA ILE A 297 -14.18 -4.07 13.52
C ILE A 297 -13.98 -5.55 13.15
N GLY A 298 -14.10 -5.88 11.86
CA GLY A 298 -13.87 -7.23 11.34
C GLY A 298 -12.44 -7.71 11.58
N CYS A 299 -11.42 -6.92 11.22
CA CYS A 299 -10.03 -7.33 11.45
C CYS A 299 -9.71 -7.49 12.94
N VAL A 300 -10.19 -6.59 13.81
CA VAL A 300 -10.00 -6.75 15.26
C VAL A 300 -10.66 -8.02 15.77
N PHE A 301 -11.88 -8.32 15.30
CA PHE A 301 -12.59 -9.55 15.68
C PHE A 301 -11.89 -10.82 15.15
N GLY A 302 -11.44 -10.82 13.89
CA GLY A 302 -10.69 -11.94 13.31
C GLY A 302 -9.37 -12.22 14.04
N GLY A 303 -8.63 -11.15 14.37
CA GLY A 303 -7.42 -11.26 15.19
C GLY A 303 -7.72 -11.77 16.61
N PHE A 304 -8.79 -11.29 17.23
CA PHE A 304 -9.26 -11.79 18.52
C PHE A 304 -9.58 -13.28 18.49
N LEU A 305 -10.30 -13.76 17.48
CA LEU A 305 -10.63 -15.18 17.34
C LEU A 305 -9.38 -16.04 17.20
N TYR A 306 -8.42 -15.62 16.36
CA TYR A 306 -7.17 -16.37 16.22
C TYR A 306 -6.41 -16.42 17.55
N ASP A 307 -6.35 -15.30 18.27
CA ASP A 307 -5.61 -15.22 19.53
C ASP A 307 -6.25 -16.00 20.68
N VAL A 308 -7.58 -16.05 20.75
CA VAL A 308 -8.30 -16.78 21.80
C VAL A 308 -8.20 -18.29 21.60
N PHE A 309 -8.29 -18.77 20.36
CA PHE A 309 -8.50 -20.19 20.08
C PHE A 309 -7.27 -20.93 19.57
N ILE A 310 -6.28 -20.23 18.98
CA ILE A 310 -5.14 -20.88 18.31
C ILE A 310 -3.79 -20.34 18.81
N TYR A 311 -3.61 -19.01 18.84
CA TYR A 311 -2.31 -18.41 19.12
C TYR A 311 -1.90 -18.56 20.59
N THR A 312 -0.72 -19.12 20.83
CA THR A 312 -0.17 -19.29 22.18
C THR A 312 0.99 -18.33 22.50
N GLY A 313 1.36 -17.46 21.57
CA GLY A 313 2.46 -16.49 21.73
C GLY A 313 2.08 -15.21 22.50
N ASP A 314 2.94 -14.20 22.43
CA ASP A 314 2.73 -12.93 23.15
C ASP A 314 1.60 -12.11 22.51
N SER A 315 0.47 -12.10 23.20
CA SER A 315 -0.74 -11.36 22.85
C SER A 315 -1.36 -10.77 24.12
N PRO A 316 -2.08 -9.63 24.06
CA PRO A 316 -2.89 -9.19 25.18
C PRO A 316 -3.82 -10.29 25.72
N ILE A 317 -4.39 -11.13 24.84
CA ILE A 317 -5.33 -12.19 25.23
C ILE A 317 -4.67 -13.22 26.14
N ASN A 318 -3.39 -13.52 25.91
CA ASN A 318 -2.60 -14.46 26.69
C ASN A 318 -2.01 -13.85 27.97
N THR A 319 -2.52 -12.71 28.44
CA THR A 319 -2.13 -12.06 29.70
C THR A 319 -3.31 -11.95 30.67
N PRO A 320 -3.09 -11.80 31.99
CA PRO A 320 -4.17 -11.67 32.96
C PRO A 320 -5.20 -10.59 32.58
N PHE A 321 -6.49 -10.92 32.69
CA PHE A 321 -7.61 -10.07 32.26
C PHE A 321 -7.60 -9.72 30.76
N MET A 322 -7.10 -10.62 29.91
CA MET A 322 -7.02 -10.43 28.45
C MET A 322 -6.31 -9.12 28.05
N GLY A 323 -5.36 -8.68 28.86
CA GLY A 323 -4.55 -7.51 28.55
C GLY A 323 -5.26 -6.17 28.71
N LEU A 324 -6.43 -6.11 29.35
CA LEU A 324 -7.19 -4.87 29.59
C LEU A 324 -6.34 -3.78 30.29
N LYS A 325 -5.37 -4.20 31.12
CA LYS A 325 -4.40 -3.29 31.75
C LYS A 325 -3.52 -2.54 30.73
N ARG A 326 -3.19 -3.12 29.57
CA ARG A 326 -2.41 -2.47 28.50
C ARG A 326 -3.18 -1.31 27.85
N LEU A 327 -4.52 -1.39 27.79
CA LEU A 327 -5.38 -0.32 27.26
C LEU A 327 -5.56 0.83 28.26
N ILE A 328 -5.70 0.52 29.55
CA ILE A 328 -5.98 1.51 30.60
C ILE A 328 -4.68 2.20 31.09
N ARG A 329 -3.55 1.50 31.05
CA ARG A 329 -2.22 2.03 31.44
C ARG A 329 -1.20 1.76 30.36
N PRO A 330 -1.25 2.51 29.25
CA PRO A 330 -0.27 2.33 28.20
C PRO A 330 1.14 2.65 28.71
N THR A 331 2.05 1.70 28.54
CA THR A 331 3.48 1.93 28.81
C THR A 331 4.14 2.64 27.63
N PRO A 332 5.24 3.37 27.84
CA PRO A 332 6.01 3.98 26.74
C PRO A 332 6.44 2.98 25.66
N THR A 333 6.63 1.72 26.05
CA THR A 333 6.96 0.59 25.15
C THR A 333 5.82 0.19 24.21
N VAL A 334 4.55 0.48 24.57
CA VAL A 334 3.39 0.22 23.69
C VAL A 334 3.24 1.36 22.67
N TRP A 335 3.57 2.59 23.04
CA TRP A 335 3.46 3.75 22.15
C TRP A 335 4.66 3.95 21.22
N SER A 336 5.84 3.41 21.58
CA SER A 336 7.09 3.77 20.92
C SER A 336 8.10 2.62 20.94
N ASN A 337 8.66 2.29 19.77
CA ASN A 337 9.83 1.39 19.66
C ASN A 337 11.16 2.09 19.98
N THR A 338 11.16 3.41 20.22
CA THR A 338 12.36 4.19 20.55
C THR A 338 12.92 3.94 21.95
N LYS A 339 12.32 3.05 22.75
CA LYS A 339 12.75 2.75 24.13
C LYS A 339 13.07 1.28 24.39
N THR A 340 13.27 0.48 23.35
CA THR A 340 13.81 -0.88 23.51
C THR A 340 15.26 -0.88 23.05
N GLU A 341 16.14 -1.20 24.00
CA GLU A 341 17.61 -1.35 23.94
C GLU A 341 18.45 -0.09 24.24
N THR A 342 18.30 0.42 25.45
CA THR A 342 19.44 0.68 26.34
C THR A 342 19.05 0.12 27.71
N TYR A 343 19.98 -0.55 28.40
CA TYR A 343 19.83 -1.36 29.62
C TYR A 343 19.53 -2.87 29.42
N ALA A 344 20.54 -3.60 28.94
CA ALA A 344 21.21 -4.67 29.71
C ALA A 344 22.57 -4.95 29.08
#